data_AF-A0AAV8ZXE3-F1
#
_entry.id   AF-A0AAV8ZXE3-F1
#
_cell.length_a   1.000
_cell.length_b   1.000
_cell.length_c   1.000
_cell.angle_alpha   90.00
_cell.angle_beta   90.00
_cell.angle_gamma   90.00
#
_symmetry.space_group_name_H-M   'P 1'
#
loop_
_entity.id
_entity.type
_entity.pdbx_description
1 polymer ?
#
loop_
_entity_poly.entity_id
_entity_poly.type
_entity_poly.pdbx_seq_one_letter_code
_entity_poly.pdbx_strand_id
1 'polypeptide(L)'
;MLKEYFKSQMQEFRNVIYMLLGYKIDRTQNSLYKLRSMYAEQPDDQLCFQVNKEGDLNLLENEFSATLEDMINLHLRHQKSIPVFLSAITMDLFNNKTMTKTFQIE
;
A
#
# COMPACT_ATOMS: atom_id res chain seq x y z
N MET A 1 26.53 -5.74 -16.10
CA MET A 1 27.10 -4.56 -15.42
C MET A 1 26.10 -3.41 -15.27
N LEU A 2 25.85 -2.54 -16.26
CA LEU A 2 24.98 -1.36 -16.06
C LEU A 2 23.51 -1.71 -15.73
N LYS A 3 22.91 -2.67 -16.45
CA LYS A 3 21.54 -3.14 -16.19
C LYS A 3 21.37 -3.74 -14.79
N GLU A 4 22.35 -4.51 -14.34
CA GLU A 4 22.35 -5.13 -13.00
C GLU A 4 22.53 -4.09 -11.91
N TYR A 5 23.41 -3.11 -12.14
CA TYR A 5 23.59 -1.98 -11.23
C TYR A 5 22.28 -1.19 -11.05
N PHE A 6 21.62 -0.81 -12.15
CA PHE A 6 20.31 -0.13 -12.06
C PHE A 6 19.26 -0.97 -11.35
N LYS A 7 19.21 -2.28 -11.62
CA LYS A 7 18.29 -3.20 -10.94
C LYS A 7 18.57 -3.24 -9.44
N SER A 8 19.84 -3.32 -9.04
CA SER A 8 20.27 -3.31 -7.65
C SER A 8 19.90 -2.01 -6.94
N GLN A 9 20.25 -0.86 -7.52
CA GLN A 9 19.93 0.45 -6.94
C GLN A 9 18.41 0.67 -6.80
N MET A 10 17.63 0.25 -7.79
CA MET A 10 16.16 0.35 -7.73
C MET A 10 15.59 -0.59 -6.67
N GLN A 11 16.15 -1.79 -6.51
CA GLN A 11 15.72 -2.74 -5.48
C GLN A 11 16.02 -2.19 -4.08
N GLU A 12 17.23 -1.68 -3.87
CA GLU A 12 17.64 -1.02 -2.62
C GLU A 12 16.70 0.14 -2.28
N PHE A 13 16.44 1.03 -3.24
CA PHE A 13 15.53 2.16 -3.05
C PHE A 13 14.12 1.71 -2.64
N ARG A 14 13.55 0.72 -3.33
CA ARG A 14 12.23 0.16 -2.97
C ARG A 14 12.23 -0.48 -1.59
N ASN A 15 13.31 -1.15 -1.20
CA ASN A 15 13.44 -1.73 0.13
C ASN A 15 13.46 -0.65 1.21
N VAL A 16 14.18 0.46 1.00
CA VAL A 16 14.21 1.60 1.92
C VAL A 16 12.81 2.22 2.06
N ILE A 17 12.12 2.48 0.94
CA ILE A 17 10.74 3.00 0.95
C ILE A 17 9.80 2.04 1.68
N TYR A 18 9.93 0.74 1.45
CA TYR A 18 9.13 -0.27 2.16
C TYR A 18 9.35 -0.24 3.67
N MET A 19 10.61 -0.17 4.13
CA MET A 19 10.93 -0.11 5.56
C MET A 19 10.44 1.17 6.23
N LEU A 20 10.49 2.30 5.51
CA LEU A 20 10.09 3.60 6.06
C LEU A 20 8.58 3.81 6.07
N LEU A 21 7.89 3.41 5.00
CA LEU A 21 6.48 3.72 4.78
C LEU A 21 5.56 2.52 5.02
N GLY A 22 6.11 1.31 5.13
CA GLY A 22 5.37 0.07 5.36
C GLY A 22 4.68 -0.52 4.13
N TYR A 23 4.91 0.01 2.92
CA TYR A 23 4.27 -0.49 1.70
C TYR A 23 5.29 -1.04 0.70
N LYS A 24 5.14 -2.31 0.34
CA LYS A 24 5.85 -2.90 -0.79
C LYS A 24 5.13 -2.47 -2.06
N ILE A 25 5.86 -1.83 -2.97
CA ILE A 25 5.31 -1.28 -4.21
C ILE A 25 5.85 -2.07 -5.41
N ASP A 26 4.97 -2.81 -6.07
CA ASP A 26 5.28 -3.60 -7.27
C ASP A 26 4.61 -2.97 -8.50
N ARG A 27 5.42 -2.59 -9.51
CA ARG A 27 4.89 -2.15 -10.81
C ARG A 27 4.61 -3.36 -11.69
N THR A 28 3.40 -3.43 -12.22
CA THR A 28 2.95 -4.42 -13.19
C THR A 28 2.76 -3.76 -14.58
N GLN A 29 2.15 -4.48 -15.52
CA GLN A 29 1.90 -3.93 -16.87
C GLN A 29 0.94 -2.72 -16.80
N ASN A 30 0.95 -1.90 -17.85
CA ASN A 30 0.01 -0.77 -18.02
C ASN A 30 0.02 0.27 -16.88
N SER A 31 1.20 0.52 -16.30
CA SER A 31 1.38 1.50 -15.21
C SER A 31 0.45 1.26 -14.01
N LEU A 32 0.14 -0.01 -13.75
CA LEU A 32 -0.55 -0.48 -12.56
C LEU A 32 0.47 -0.79 -11.47
N TYR A 33 0.24 -0.24 -10.28
CA TYR A 33 1.06 -0.38 -9.10
C TYR A 33 0.27 -1.10 -8.01
N LYS A 34 0.84 -2.17 -7.49
CA LYS A 34 0.28 -2.93 -6.38
C LYS A 34 1.02 -2.55 -5.11
N LEU A 35 0.27 -2.09 -4.12
CA LEU A 35 0.77 -1.68 -2.82
C LEU A 35 0.31 -2.71 -1.80
N ARG A 36 1.26 -3.39 -1.16
CA ARG A 36 0.97 -4.34 -0.09
C ARG A 36 1.56 -3.85 1.21
N SER A 37 0.72 -3.72 2.23
CA SER A 37 1.16 -3.32 3.58
C SER A 37 2.04 -4.41 4.20
N MET A 38 3.04 -4.01 4.99
CA MET A 38 3.82 -4.92 5.82
C MET A 38 2.95 -5.59 6.90
N TYR A 39 1.80 -4.99 7.22
CA TYR A 39 0.82 -5.50 8.17
C TYR A 39 -0.32 -6.27 7.50
N ALA A 40 -0.28 -6.48 6.17
CA ALA A 40 -1.26 -7.33 5.48
C ALA A 40 -1.36 -8.74 6.10
N GLU A 41 -2.55 -9.31 6.12
CA GLU A 41 -2.79 -10.66 6.65
C GLU A 41 -2.62 -11.71 5.55
N GLN A 42 -3.16 -11.42 4.37
CA GLN A 42 -3.08 -12.28 3.20
C GLN A 42 -2.20 -11.66 2.10
N PRO A 43 -1.60 -12.49 1.22
CA PRO A 43 -0.85 -12.00 0.07
C PRO A 43 -1.67 -11.10 -0.87
N ASP A 44 -2.98 -11.31 -0.94
CA ASP A 44 -3.91 -10.60 -1.83
C ASP A 44 -4.50 -9.32 -1.23
N ASP A 45 -4.20 -9.02 0.04
CA ASP A 45 -4.54 -7.75 0.71
C ASP A 45 -3.64 -6.61 0.18
N GLN A 46 -3.98 -6.14 -1.01
CA GLN A 46 -3.21 -5.14 -1.73
C GLN A 46 -4.12 -4.05 -2.30
N LEU A 47 -3.62 -2.81 -2.31
CA LEU A 47 -4.24 -1.72 -3.05
C LEU A 47 -3.70 -1.70 -4.48
N CYS A 48 -4.56 -1.42 -5.44
CA CYS A 48 -4.20 -1.33 -6.86
C CYS A 48 -4.35 0.12 -7.33
N PHE A 49 -3.25 0.79 -7.66
CA PHE A 49 -3.28 2.13 -8.22
C PHE A 49 -2.84 2.14 -9.69
N GLN A 50 -3.56 2.85 -10.54
CA GLN A 50 -3.18 3.05 -11.94
C GLN A 50 -2.87 4.51 -12.21
N VAL A 51 -1.75 4.77 -12.88
CA VAL A 51 -1.45 6.10 -13.42
C VAL A 51 -2.33 6.33 -14.65
N ASN A 52 -3.21 7.35 -14.59
CA ASN A 52 -4.09 7.71 -15.71
C ASN A 52 -3.32 8.49 -16.80
N LYS A 53 -4.04 8.95 -17.83
CA LYS A 53 -3.43 9.69 -18.96
C LYS A 53 -2.94 11.08 -18.55
N GLU A 54 -3.55 11.67 -17.53
CA GLU A 54 -3.17 12.95 -16.94
C GLU A 54 -1.94 12.85 -16.01
N GLY A 55 -1.54 11.63 -15.62
CA GLY A 55 -0.43 11.38 -14.71
C GLY A 55 -0.84 11.23 -13.24
N ASP A 56 -2.13 11.29 -12.94
CA ASP A 56 -2.67 11.10 -11.59
C ASP A 56 -2.83 9.62 -11.24
N LEU A 57 -2.84 9.31 -9.95
CA LEU A 57 -3.06 7.96 -9.43
C LEU A 57 -4.54 7.73 -9.12
N ASN A 58 -5.15 6.76 -9.80
CA ASN A 58 -6.49 6.28 -9.50
C ASN A 58 -6.43 4.96 -8.72
N LEU A 59 -7.14 4.88 -7.60
CA LEU A 59 -7.38 3.61 -6.91
C LEU A 59 -8.36 2.77 -7.75
N LEU A 60 -7.98 1.53 -8.03
CA LEU A 60 -8.83 0.53 -8.67
C LEU A 60 -9.50 -0.33 -7.60
N GLU A 61 -10.76 -0.66 -7.85
CA GLU A 61 -11.54 -1.55 -7.00
C GLU A 61 -11.00 -2.99 -7.05
N ASN A 62 -10.92 -3.60 -5.89
CA ASN A 62 -10.65 -5.01 -5.65
C ASN A 62 -11.21 -5.41 -4.27
N GLU A 63 -11.13 -6.70 -3.94
CA GLU A 63 -11.68 -7.25 -2.69
C GLU A 63 -11.18 -6.51 -1.44
N PHE A 64 -9.87 -6.20 -1.38
CA PHE A 64 -9.30 -5.48 -0.23
C PHE A 64 -9.79 -4.03 -0.15
N SER A 65 -9.80 -3.29 -1.26
CA SER A 65 -10.27 -1.90 -1.27
C SER A 65 -11.77 -1.79 -0.92
N ALA A 66 -12.57 -2.82 -1.22
CA ALA A 66 -13.98 -2.85 -0.88
C ALA A 66 -14.22 -2.89 0.64
N THR A 67 -13.25 -3.35 1.44
CA THR A 67 -13.35 -3.31 2.91
C THR A 67 -12.99 -1.95 3.50
N LEU A 68 -12.49 -1.01 2.69
CA LEU A 68 -11.93 0.28 3.10
C LEU A 68 -12.80 1.47 2.68
N GLU A 69 -14.07 1.26 2.35
CA GLU A 69 -14.95 2.28 1.75
C GLU A 69 -15.05 3.56 2.61
N ASP A 70 -15.15 3.43 3.94
CA ASP A 70 -15.19 4.59 4.85
C ASP A 70 -13.90 5.41 4.79
N MET A 71 -12.74 4.75 4.77
CA MET A 71 -11.43 5.41 4.64
C MET A 71 -11.25 6.02 3.25
N ILE A 72 -11.72 5.36 2.18
CA ILE A 72 -11.71 5.88 0.82
C ILE A 72 -12.55 7.16 0.74
N ASN A 73 -13.76 7.13 1.28
CA ASN A 73 -14.66 8.27 1.29
C ASN A 73 -14.06 9.45 2.07
N LEU A 74 -13.54 9.22 3.27
CA LEU A 74 -12.97 10.30 4.07
C LEU A 74 -11.66 10.84 3.46
N HIS A 75 -10.69 9.98 3.20
CA HIS A 75 -9.32 10.41 2.91
C HIS A 75 -9.07 10.68 1.42
N LEU A 76 -9.67 9.91 0.52
CA LEU A 76 -9.49 10.10 -0.92
C LEU A 76 -10.54 11.04 -1.52
N ARG A 77 -11.83 10.92 -1.14
CA ARG A 77 -12.87 11.77 -1.74
C ARG A 77 -12.97 13.15 -1.07
N HIS A 78 -13.04 13.21 0.25
CA HIS A 78 -13.20 14.48 0.97
C HIS A 78 -11.88 15.22 1.16
N GLN A 79 -10.87 14.55 1.71
CA GLN A 79 -9.57 15.18 2.01
C GLN A 79 -8.61 15.21 0.82
N LYS A 80 -8.88 14.41 -0.22
CA LYS A 80 -8.09 14.34 -1.47
C LYS A 80 -6.60 14.07 -1.22
N SER A 81 -6.29 13.15 -0.31
CA SER A 81 -4.91 12.87 0.10
C SER A 81 -4.63 11.37 0.19
N ILE A 82 -3.91 10.85 -0.80
CA ILE A 82 -3.38 9.48 -0.80
C ILE A 82 -2.46 9.23 0.41
N PRO A 83 -1.53 10.15 0.78
CA PRO A 83 -0.69 9.94 1.95
C PRO A 83 -1.50 9.75 3.24
N VAL A 84 -2.55 10.55 3.45
CA VAL A 84 -3.40 10.42 4.65
C VAL A 84 -4.17 9.10 4.64
N PHE A 85 -4.70 8.69 3.48
CA PHE A 85 -5.36 7.39 3.31
C PHE A 85 -4.43 6.22 3.65
N LEU A 86 -3.21 6.22 3.11
CA LEU A 86 -2.22 5.17 3.37
C LEU A 86 -1.78 5.16 4.84
N SER A 87 -1.63 6.33 5.48
CA SER A 87 -1.34 6.42 6.91
C SER A 87 -2.47 5.86 7.77
N ALA A 88 -3.73 6.14 7.44
CA ALA A 88 -4.88 5.61 8.16
C ALA A 88 -4.93 4.08 8.11
N ILE A 89 -4.74 3.49 6.93
CA ILE A 89 -4.65 2.03 6.75
C ILE A 89 -3.50 1.45 7.55
N THR A 90 -2.33 2.10 7.54
CA THR A 90 -1.17 1.63 8.31
C THR A 90 -1.48 1.57 9.80
N MET A 91 -2.12 2.61 10.35
CA MET A 91 -2.50 2.65 11.76
C MET A 91 -3.54 1.58 12.12
N ASP A 92 -4.55 1.40 11.27
CA ASP A 92 -5.61 0.41 11.47
C ASP A 92 -5.05 -1.03 11.47
N LEU A 93 -4.32 -1.41 10.41
CA LEU A 93 -3.71 -2.74 10.31
C LEU A 93 -2.70 -3.01 11.43
N PHE A 94 -1.93 -2.00 11.84
CA PHE A 94 -1.00 -2.11 12.97
C PHE A 94 -1.74 -2.40 14.28
N ASN A 95 -2.81 -1.65 14.56
CA ASN A 95 -3.63 -1.84 15.75
C ASN A 95 -4.29 -3.22 15.76
N ASN A 96 -4.86 -3.67 14.63
CA ASN A 96 -5.48 -4.99 14.52
C ASN A 96 -4.46 -6.12 14.75
N LYS A 97 -3.23 -6.00 14.23
CA LYS A 97 -2.17 -6.98 14.47
C LYS A 97 -1.63 -6.98 15.90
N THR A 98 -1.55 -5.84 16.56
CA THR A 98 -0.98 -5.73 17.91
C THR A 98 -2.00 -6.04 19.00
N MET A 99 -3.24 -5.57 18.87
CA MET A 99 -4.31 -5.87 19.83
C MET A 99 -4.66 -7.36 19.84
N THR A 100 -4.70 -8.02 18.68
CA THR A 100 -4.94 -9.48 18.60
C THR A 100 -3.88 -10.29 19.36
N LYS A 101 -2.63 -9.80 19.43
CA LYS A 101 -1.56 -10.46 20.21
C LYS A 101 -1.67 -10.26 21.71
N THR A 102 -2.28 -9.17 22.18
CA THR A 102 -2.39 -8.88 23.62
C THR A 102 -3.44 -9.74 24.34
N PHE A 103 -4.40 -10.32 23.62
CA PHE A 103 -5.43 -11.20 24.20
C PHE A 103 -5.07 -12.69 24.22
N GLN A 104 -3.88 -13.08 23.77
CA GLN A 104 -3.34 -14.43 23.99
C GLN A 104 -2.55 -14.47 25.30
N ILE A 105 -3.27 -14.55 26.41
CA ILE A 105 -2.71 -14.99 27.69
C ILE A 105 -3.33 -16.37 27.96
N GLU A 106 -2.56 -17.43 27.71
CA GLU A 106 -2.77 -18.74 28.35
C GLU A 106 -2.41 -18.66 29.84
#